data_AF-A0A2V8XVA2-F1
#
_entry.id   AF-A0A2V8XVA2-F1
#
_cell.length_a   1.000
_cell.length_b   1.000
_cell.length_c   1.000
_cell.angle_alpha   90.00
_cell.angle_beta   90.00
_cell.angle_gamma   90.00
#
_symmetry.space_group_name_H-M   'P 1'
#
loop_
_entity.id
_entity.type
_entity.pdbx_description
1 polymer ?
#
loop_
_entity_poly.entity_id
_entity_poly.type
_entity_poly.pdbx_seq_one_letter_code
_entity_poly.pdbx_strand_id
1 'polypeptide(L)' 'MAALDWSQCPAVESIPGKVSGAWVLKGTRMPVSVIFENLKAGANIDEIMECFEGLDRE' A
#
# COMPACT_ATOMS: atom_id res chain seq x y z
N MET A 1 -2.84 -22.59 1.77
CA MET A 1 -2.74 -21.26 1.12
C MET A 1 -1.31 -20.81 1.25
N ALA A 2 -0.60 -20.58 0.14
CA ALA A 2 0.71 -19.95 0.21
C ALA A 2 0.50 -18.52 0.72
N ALA A 3 1.07 -18.19 1.88
CA ALA A 3 1.11 -16.81 2.34
C ALA A 3 2.00 -16.03 1.36
N LEU A 4 1.50 -14.92 0.83
CA LEU A 4 2.31 -13.99 0.06
C LEU A 4 3.45 -13.48 0.95
N ASP A 5 4.69 -13.72 0.55
CA ASP A 5 5.86 -13.13 1.18
C ASP A 5 6.09 -11.73 0.63
N TRP A 6 5.46 -10.75 1.28
CA TRP A 6 5.56 -9.34 0.93
C TRP A 6 6.99 -8.79 1.04
N SER A 7 7.91 -9.46 1.74
CA SER A 7 9.31 -9.04 1.79
C SER A 7 10.03 -9.16 0.45
N GLN A 8 9.48 -9.95 -0.49
CA GLN A 8 9.99 -10.07 -1.85
C GLN A 8 9.45 -8.99 -2.80
N CYS A 9 8.50 -8.16 -2.36
CA CYS A 9 7.89 -7.13 -3.19
C CYS A 9 8.60 -5.78 -2.96
N PRO A 10 9.28 -5.20 -3.98
CA PRO A 10 10.07 -3.97 -3.81
C PRO A 10 9.21 -2.72 -3.62
N ALA A 11 7.91 -2.78 -3.96
CA ALA A 11 6.96 -1.68 -3.86
C ALA A 11 6.47 -1.43 -2.42
N VAL A 12 6.73 -2.34 -1.50
CA VAL A 12 6.26 -2.25 -0.11
C VAL A 12 7.43 -2.36 0.87
N GLU A 13 7.22 -1.84 2.07
CA GLU A 13 8.16 -2.00 3.16
C GLU A 13 7.39 -2.18 4.48
N SER A 14 8.00 -2.90 5.42
CA SER A 14 7.55 -3.01 6.80
C SER A 14 8.72 -2.62 7.70
N ILE A 15 8.56 -1.49 8.39
CA ILE A 15 9.58 -0.94 9.30
C ILE A 15 8.94 -0.85 10.68
N PRO A 16 9.51 -1.44 11.76
CA PRO A 16 8.89 -1.45 13.08
C PRO A 16 8.44 -0.07 13.60
N GLY A 17 9.15 1.00 13.25
CA GLY A 17 8.81 2.38 13.62
C GLY A 17 7.82 3.11 12.70
N LYS A 18 7.39 2.47 11.60
CA LYS A 18 6.53 3.07 10.57
C LYS A 18 5.18 2.37 10.58
N VAL A 19 4.13 3.10 11.01
CA VAL A 19 2.76 2.58 11.13
C VAL A 19 2.72 1.24 11.89
N SER A 20 3.46 1.17 13.00
CA SER A 20 3.55 -0.01 13.87
C SER A 20 3.98 -1.30 13.15
N GLY A 21 4.79 -1.20 12.11
CA GLY A 21 5.27 -2.36 11.33
C GLY A 21 4.25 -2.89 10.31
N ALA A 22 3.16 -2.17 10.05
CA ALA A 22 2.27 -2.53 8.95
C ALA A 22 3.01 -2.43 7.60
N TRP A 23 2.59 -3.26 6.64
CA TRP A 23 3.05 -3.13 5.26
C TRP A 23 2.52 -1.83 4.66
N VAL A 24 3.44 -0.96 4.29
CA VAL A 24 3.16 0.32 3.65
C VAL A 24 3.78 0.35 2.25
N LEU A 25 3.25 1.18 1.36
CA LEU A 25 3.93 1.47 0.12
C LEU A 25 5.26 2.16 0.42
N LYS A 26 6.32 1.71 -0.24
CA LYS A 26 7.67 2.18 -0.02
C LYS A 26 7.76 3.69 -0.22
N GLY A 27 8.44 4.38 0.71
CA GLY A 27 8.56 5.84 0.64
C GLY A 27 7.33 6.61 1.14
N THR A 28 6.19 5.95 1.37
CA THR A 28 4.96 6.59 1.88
C THR A 28 4.60 6.05 3.27
N ARG A 29 3.72 6.72 4.03
CA ARG A 29 3.11 6.13 5.24
C ARG A 29 1.77 5.44 4.95
N MET A 30 1.45 5.20 3.69
CA MET A 30 0.20 4.59 3.26
C MET A 30 0.23 3.07 3.48
N PRO A 31 -0.64 2.52 4.34
CA PRO A 31 -0.81 1.07 4.43
C PRO A 31 -1.34 0.50 3.12
N VAL A 32 -0.79 -0.64 2.70
CA VAL A 32 -1.26 -1.38 1.51
C VAL A 32 -2.75 -1.73 1.64
N SER A 33 -3.22 -1.99 2.86
CA SER A 33 -4.63 -2.28 3.13
C SER A 33 -5.56 -1.15 2.69
N VAL A 34 -5.14 0.12 2.78
CA VAL A 34 -5.98 1.27 2.39
C VAL A 34 -6.35 1.21 0.91
N ILE A 35 -5.44 0.76 0.04
CA ILE A 35 -5.72 0.59 -1.40
C ILE A 35 -6.86 -0.41 -1.58
N PHE A 36 -6.74 -1.58 -0.94
CA PHE A 36 -7.76 -2.62 -1.03
C PHE A 36 -9.10 -2.21 -0.44
N GLU A 37 -9.11 -1.44 0.64
CA GLU A 37 -10.35 -0.91 1.22
C GLU A 37 -11.03 0.10 0.28
N ASN A 38 -10.27 0.97 -0.40
CA ASN A 38 -10.82 1.88 -1.41
C ASN A 38 -11.38 1.12 -2.62
N LEU A 39 -10.65 0.11 -3.12
CA LEU A 39 -11.14 -0.75 -4.20
C LEU A 39 -12.44 -1.47 -3.80
N LYS A 40 -12.54 -1.96 -2.55
CA LYS A 40 -13.79 -2.56 -2.03
C LYS A 40 -14.93 -1.55 -1.92
N ALA A 41 -14.62 -0.29 -1.62
CA ALA A 41 -15.58 0.81 -1.59
C ALA A 41 -16.04 1.26 -2.99
N GLY A 42 -15.46 0.69 -4.06
CA GLY A 42 -15.83 0.97 -5.45
C GLY A 42 -14.98 2.04 -6.12
N ALA A 43 -13.93 2.53 -5.46
CA ALA A 43 -12.99 3.44 -6.09
C ALA A 43 -12.15 2.71 -7.15
N ASN A 44 -11.80 3.42 -8.21
CA ASN A 44 -10.83 2.95 -9.19
C ASN A 44 -9.40 3.42 -8.85
N ILE A 45 -8.39 2.91 -9.57
CA ILE A 45 -6.97 3.21 -9.28
C ILE A 45 -6.66 4.70 -9.47
N ASP A 46 -7.22 5.35 -10.50
CA ASP A 46 -6.98 6.78 -10.76
C ASP A 46 -7.52 7.64 -9.62
N GLU A 47 -8.73 7.36 -9.12
CA GLU A 47 -9.33 8.05 -7.97
C GLU A 47 -8.50 7.89 -6.70
N ILE A 48 -7.95 6.69 -6.46
CA ILE A 48 -7.06 6.45 -5.31
C ILE A 48 -5.78 7.26 -5.46
N MET A 49 -5.20 7.33 -6.65
CA MET A 49 -3.99 8.13 -6.90
C MET A 49 -4.23 9.63 -6.70
N GLU A 50 -5.40 10.15 -7.09
CA GLU A 50 -5.76 11.55 -6.85
C GLU A 50 -5.89 11.87 -5.35
N CYS A 51 -6.30 10.91 -4.53
CA CYS A 51 -6.45 11.09 -3.08
C CYS A 51 -5.12 11.10 -2.33
N PHE A 52 -4.03 10.60 -2.94
CA PHE A 52 -2.79 10.34 -2.22
C PHE A 52 -1.56 10.73 -3.04
N GLU A 53 -0.97 11.87 -2.66
CA GLU A 53 0.27 12.36 -3.24
C GLU A 53 1.43 11.39 -3.00
N GLY A 54 2.23 11.14 -4.04
CA GLY A 54 3.39 10.24 -3.98
C GLY A 54 3.08 8.78 -4.35
N LEU A 55 1.88 8.49 -4.85
CA LEU A 55 1.59 7.23 -5.53
C LEU A 55 1.97 7.32 -7.01
N ASP A 56 2.66 6.29 -7.49
CA ASP A 56 2.91 6.06 -8.91
C ASP A 56 2.38 4.67 -9.32
N ARG A 57 2.38 4.41 -10.62
CA ARG A 57 1.90 3.14 -11.20
C ARG A 57 3.03 2.14 -11.48
N GLU A 58 4.29 2.51 -11.23
CA GLU A 58 5.47 1.76 -11.70
C GLU A 58 6.14 0.91 -10.62
#